data_AF-A0A5A9DUA7-F1
#
_entry.id   AF-A0A5A9DUA7-F1
#
_cell.length_a   1.000
_cell.length_b   1.000
_cell.length_c   1.000
_cell.angle_alpha   90.00
_cell.angle_beta   90.00
_cell.angle_gamma   90.00
#
_symmetry.space_group_name_H-M   'P 1'
#
loop_
_entity.id
_entity.type
_entity.pdbx_description
1 polymer ?
#
loop_
_entity_poly.entity_id
_entity_poly.type
_entity_poly.pdbx_seq_one_letter_code
_entity_poly.pdbx_strand_id
1 'polypeptide(L)' 'MGNKMSYPEEVKKEVVRLKLEGKHSNQELMEMFGIKNRSQIKTWVKWFKNGEAHRFAQPLGKQYS' A
#
# COMPACT_ATOMS: atom_id res chain seq x y z
N MET A 1 -9.21 3.42 -20.29
CA MET A 1 -8.27 4.18 -19.45
C MET A 1 -8.46 3.74 -18.01
N GLY A 2 -7.54 2.96 -17.44
CA GLY A 2 -7.67 2.49 -16.05
C GLY A 2 -7.41 3.65 -15.09
N ASN A 3 -8.43 4.05 -14.33
CA ASN A 3 -8.32 5.13 -13.36
C ASN A 3 -7.38 4.67 -12.22
N LYS A 4 -6.15 5.19 -12.19
CA LYS A 4 -5.15 4.83 -11.15
C LYS A 4 -5.55 5.50 -9.84
N MET A 5 -6.13 4.74 -8.93
CA MET A 5 -6.44 5.24 -7.58
C MET A 5 -5.15 5.45 -6.80
N SER A 6 -4.91 6.69 -6.41
CA SER A 6 -3.84 7.07 -5.48
C SER A 6 -4.38 7.03 -4.06
N TYR A 7 -3.65 6.36 -3.17
CA TYR A 7 -3.93 6.39 -1.74
C TYR A 7 -2.95 7.38 -1.08
N PRO A 8 -3.40 8.14 -0.08
CA PRO A 8 -2.52 8.97 0.74
C PRO A 8 -1.39 8.14 1.36
N GLU A 9 -0.25 8.76 1.59
CA GLU A 9 0.90 8.11 2.23
C GLU A 9 0.55 7.52 3.60
N GLU A 10 -0.21 8.26 4.41
CA GLU A 10 -0.62 7.84 5.75
C GLU A 10 -1.46 6.55 5.73
N VAL A 11 -2.34 6.39 4.72
CA VAL A 11 -3.11 5.15 4.53
C VAL A 11 -2.18 3.98 4.22
N LYS A 12 -1.18 4.17 3.36
CA LYS A 12 -0.22 3.11 3.00
C LYS A 12 0.59 2.66 4.21
N LYS A 13 1.08 3.62 5.01
CA LYS A 13 1.85 3.35 6.25
C LYS A 13 1.01 2.57 7.25
N GLU A 14 -0.23 2.98 7.49
CA GLU A 14 -1.10 2.32 8.46
C GLU A 14 -1.45 0.89 8.03
N VAL A 15 -1.75 0.69 6.75
CA VAL A 15 -1.99 -0.65 6.18
C VAL A 15 -0.79 -1.58 6.38
N VAL A 16 0.42 -1.07 6.15
CA VAL A 16 1.65 -1.85 6.36
C VAL A 16 1.84 -2.15 7.84
N ARG A 17 1.65 -1.17 8.72
CA ARG A 17 1.78 -1.34 10.17
C ARG A 17 0.85 -2.44 10.68
N LEU A 18 -0.44 -2.33 10.38
CA LEU A 18 -1.46 -3.33 10.74
C LEU A 18 -1.13 -4.72 10.18
N LYS A 19 -0.54 -4.77 8.98
CA LYS A 19 -0.12 -6.04 8.38
C LYS A 19 1.08 -6.66 9.07
N LEU A 20 2.05 -5.86 9.52
CA LEU A 20 3.23 -6.32 10.25
C LEU A 20 2.91 -6.72 11.69
N GLU A 21 1.92 -6.07 12.31
CA GLU A 21 1.37 -6.49 13.61
C GLU A 21 0.65 -7.85 13.53
N GLY A 22 0.36 -8.35 12.33
CA GLY A 22 -0.29 -9.65 12.12
C GLY A 22 -1.77 -9.69 12.50
N LYS A 23 -2.35 -8.54 12.86
CA LYS A 23 -3.73 -8.42 13.36
C LYS A 23 -4.79 -8.49 12.27
N HIS A 24 -4.42 -8.15 11.02
CA HIS A 24 -5.37 -8.08 9.91
C HIS A 24 -4.91 -8.86 8.67
N SER A 25 -5.88 -9.55 8.07
CA SER A 25 -5.77 -10.16 6.75
C SER A 25 -5.75 -9.10 5.64
N ASN A 26 -5.35 -9.50 4.43
CA ASN A 26 -5.37 -8.56 3.30
C ASN A 26 -6.81 -8.14 2.94
N GLN A 27 -7.79 -8.99 3.20
CA GLN A 27 -9.19 -8.71 2.86
C GLN A 27 -9.80 -7.69 3.82
N GLU A 28 -9.54 -7.81 5.12
CA GLU A 28 -9.97 -6.82 6.11
C GLU A 28 -9.32 -5.45 5.85
N LEU A 29 -8.03 -5.43 5.51
CA LEU A 29 -7.35 -4.20 5.11
C LEU A 29 -7.92 -3.59 3.82
N MET A 30 -8.37 -4.43 2.87
CA MET A 30 -9.05 -3.94 1.67
C MET A 30 -10.38 -3.29 1.99
N GLU A 31 -11.16 -3.90 2.87
CA GLU A 31 -12.47 -3.38 3.28
C GLU A 31 -12.35 -2.10 4.12
N MET A 32 -11.48 -2.09 5.14
CA MET A 32 -11.28 -0.94 6.01
C MET A 32 -10.77 0.31 5.29
N PHE A 33 -9.83 0.15 4.36
CA PHE A 33 -9.17 1.28 3.68
C PHE A 33 -9.69 1.50 2.24
N GLY A 34 -10.72 0.76 1.82
CA GLY A 34 -11.27 0.85 0.46
C GLY A 34 -10.27 0.46 -0.64
N ILE A 35 -9.30 -0.41 -0.33
CA ILE A 35 -8.25 -0.80 -1.28
C ILE A 35 -8.81 -1.83 -2.24
N LYS A 36 -8.81 -1.49 -3.54
CA LYS A 36 -9.39 -2.38 -4.56
C LYS A 36 -8.53 -3.60 -4.88
N ASN A 37 -7.22 -3.55 -4.66
CA ASN A 37 -6.30 -4.59 -5.11
C ASN A 37 -5.34 -5.05 -4.01
N ARG A 38 -5.46 -6.32 -3.61
CA ARG A 38 -4.56 -6.98 -2.65
C ARG A 38 -3.08 -6.90 -3.02
N SER A 39 -2.75 -6.81 -4.31
CA SER A 39 -1.36 -6.70 -4.76
C SER A 39 -0.73 -5.37 -4.34
N GLN A 40 -1.52 -4.28 -4.20
CA GLN A 40 -1.01 -3.01 -3.69
C GLN A 40 -0.52 -3.16 -2.25
N ILE A 41 -1.29 -3.86 -1.40
CA ILE A 41 -0.91 -4.15 -0.01
C ILE A 41 0.42 -4.91 0.03
N LYS A 42 0.56 -5.96 -0.80
CA LYS A 42 1.81 -6.74 -0.89
C LYS A 42 3.00 -5.86 -1.31
N THR A 43 2.81 -4.99 -2.30
CA THR A 43 3.84 -4.05 -2.75
C THR A 43 4.24 -3.08 -1.65
N TRP A 44 3.28 -2.52 -0.90
CA TRP A 44 3.60 -1.58 0.18
C TRP A 44 4.39 -2.25 1.31
N VAL A 45 3.99 -3.46 1.70
CA VAL A 45 4.73 -4.25 2.70
C VAL A 45 6.14 -4.57 2.21
N LYS A 46 6.31 -4.91 0.92
CA LYS A 46 7.63 -5.14 0.32
C LYS A 46 8.50 -3.89 0.40
N TRP A 47 7.99 -2.72 -0.01
CA TRP A 47 8.73 -1.47 0.07
C TRP A 47 9.15 -1.16 1.50
N PHE A 48 8.26 -1.33 2.48
CA PHE A 48 8.61 -1.10 3.88
C PHE A 48 9.70 -2.05 4.36
N LYS A 49 9.60 -3.35 4.07
CA LYS A 49 10.63 -4.34 4.44
C LYS A 49 11.99 -4.06 3.79
N ASN A 50 11.99 -3.45 2.61
CA ASN A 50 13.19 -3.05 1.89
C ASN A 50 13.74 -1.68 2.33
N GLY A 51 13.11 -0.98 3.28
CA GLY A 51 13.49 0.40 3.65
C GLY A 51 13.10 1.45 2.59
N GLU A 52 12.28 1.09 1.60
CA GLU A 52 11.83 1.95 0.50
C GLU A 52 10.55 2.73 0.84
N ALA A 53 10.32 3.06 2.12
CA ALA A 53 9.10 3.75 2.57
C ALA A 53 8.91 5.13 1.91
N HIS A 54 10.00 5.77 1.46
CA HIS A 54 9.97 7.02 0.68
C HIS A 54 9.13 6.91 -0.61
N ARG A 55 8.90 5.70 -1.13
CA ARG A 55 8.04 5.47 -2.31
C ARG A 55 6.56 5.74 -2.03
N PHE A 56 6.13 5.79 -0.77
CA PHE A 56 4.73 6.07 -0.44
C PHE A 56 4.30 7.49 -0.80
N ALA A 57 5.23 8.45 -0.76
CA ALA A 57 5.03 9.85 -1.16
C ALA A 57 5.02 10.06 -2.69
N GLN A 58 5.44 9.06 -3.47
CA GLN A 58 5.59 9.24 -4.91
C GLN A 58 4.23 9.28 -5.63
N PRO A 59 4.04 10.22 -6.58
CA PRO A 59 2.87 10.25 -7.43
C PRO A 59 2.86 9.02 -8.36
N LEU A 60 1.67 8.42 -8.51
CA LEU A 60 1.47 7.29 -9.42
C LEU A 60 1.67 7.75 -10.87
N GLY A 61 2.72 7.26 -11.53
CA GLY A 61 2.98 7.64 -12.93
C GLY A 61 4.43 7.50 -13.39
N LYS A 62 5.39 7.43 -12.47
CA LYS A 62 6.78 7.12 -12.81
C LYS A 62 6.92 5.60 -12.99
N GLN A 63 7.42 5.18 -14.16
CA GLN A 63 7.87 3.82 -14.37
C GLN A 63 9.20 3.67 -13.62
N TYR A 64 9.22 2.85 -12.57
CA TYR A 64 10.46 2.50 -11.88
C TYR A 64 11.07 1.34 -12.65
N SER A 65 12.21 1.60 -13.31
CA SER A 65 13.03 0.56 -13.96
C SER A 65 13.83 -0.23 -12.93
#